data_AF-A0A699WGV3-F1
#
_entry.id   AF-A0A699WGV3-F1
#
_cell.length_a   1.000
_cell.length_b   1.000
_cell.length_c   1.000
_cell.angle_alpha   90.00
_cell.angle_beta   90.00
_cell.angle_gamma   90.00
#
_symmetry.space_group_name_H-M   'P 1'
#
loop_
_entity.id
_entity.type
_entity.pdbx_description
1 polymer ?
#
loop_
_entity_poly.entity_id
_entity_poly.type
_entity_poly.pdbx_seq_one_letter_code
_entity_poly.pdbx_strand_id
1 'polypeptide(L)'
;RVKEMDISSYTTRFNELAILCPGMVPTERKKVEAYIRGLSENIKGEVTSSEPATLSKAVRMAHTLMEQKVKAKAEREADNKKRKWENFQGGSSSGGGNNNSKRNKNNYNNNRNNNQNQY
;
A
#
# COMPACT_ATOMS: atom_id res chain seq x y z
N ARG A 1 3.04 3.16 14.15
CA ARG A 1 2.66 2.38 12.95
C ARG A 1 1.24 1.91 13.14
N VAL A 2 0.30 2.33 12.30
CA VAL A 2 -1.07 1.79 12.30
C VAL A 2 -0.95 0.30 11.98
N LYS A 3 -1.51 -0.56 12.82
CA LYS A 3 -1.60 -2.00 12.55
C LYS A 3 -2.46 -2.16 11.30
N GLU A 4 -1.91 -2.74 10.23
CA GLU A 4 -2.74 -3.11 9.07
C GLU A 4 -3.90 -3.94 9.61
N MET A 5 -5.11 -3.43 9.41
CA MET A 5 -6.30 -4.08 9.90
C MET A 5 -6.52 -5.30 9.01
N ASP A 6 -6.42 -6.49 9.58
CA ASP A 6 -6.73 -7.74 8.89
C ASP A 6 -8.18 -7.70 8.40
N ILE A 7 -8.37 -7.81 7.07
CA ILE A 7 -9.71 -7.77 6.45
C ILE A 7 -10.59 -8.87 7.03
N SER A 8 -10.03 -10.07 7.24
CA SER A 8 -10.79 -11.22 7.74
C SER A 8 -11.39 -10.93 9.13
N SER A 9 -10.56 -10.47 10.07
CA SER A 9 -10.99 -10.08 11.41
C SER A 9 -12.03 -8.95 11.38
N TYR A 10 -11.87 -7.97 10.50
CA TYR A 10 -12.84 -6.89 10.34
C TYR A 10 -14.18 -7.40 9.78
N THR A 11 -14.17 -8.24 8.75
CA THR A 11 -15.37 -8.83 8.15
C THR A 11 -16.15 -9.65 9.18
N THR A 12 -15.48 -10.47 9.98
CA THR A 12 -16.12 -11.26 11.04
C THR A 12 -16.84 -10.36 12.04
N ARG A 13 -16.16 -9.35 12.59
CA ARG A 13 -16.76 -8.40 13.54
C ARG A 13 -17.93 -7.62 12.94
N PHE A 14 -17.82 -7.22 11.67
CA PHE A 14 -18.89 -6.53 10.97
C PHE A 14 -20.14 -7.42 10.86
N ASN A 15 -19.97 -8.69 10.51
CA ASN A 15 -21.07 -9.64 10.39
C ASN A 15 -21.73 -9.93 11.74
N GLU A 16 -20.94 -10.10 12.80
CA GLU A 16 -21.45 -10.26 14.17
C GLU A 16 -22.32 -9.07 14.59
N LEU A 17 -21.86 -7.84 14.36
CA LEU A 17 -22.63 -6.61 14.67
C LEU A 17 -23.90 -6.50 13.82
N ALA A 18 -23.84 -6.88 12.54
CA ALA A 18 -25.01 -6.88 11.66
C ALA A 18 -26.08 -7.89 12.12
N ILE A 19 -25.66 -9.01 12.73
CA ILE A 19 -26.57 -10.00 13.33
C ILE A 19 -27.19 -9.47 14.63
N LEU A 20 -26.40 -8.83 15.49
CA LEU A 20 -26.87 -8.29 16.77
C LEU A 20 -27.84 -7.12 16.60
N CYS A 21 -27.68 -6.31 15.55
CA CYS A 21 -28.46 -5.11 15.31
C CYS A 21 -28.91 -5.00 13.84
N PRO A 22 -29.81 -5.88 13.35
CA PRO A 22 -30.19 -5.93 11.94
C PRO A 22 -30.84 -4.63 11.45
N GLY A 23 -31.47 -3.86 12.35
CA GLY A 23 -32.08 -2.56 12.03
C GLY A 23 -31.08 -1.46 11.63
N MET A 24 -29.78 -1.60 11.95
CA MET A 24 -28.77 -0.59 11.59
C MET A 24 -28.31 -0.69 10.13
N VAL A 25 -28.42 -1.87 9.53
CA VAL A 25 -28.06 -2.14 8.12
C VAL A 25 -29.19 -2.91 7.42
N PRO A 26 -30.40 -2.32 7.33
CA PRO A 26 -31.61 -3.06 6.97
C PRO A 26 -31.65 -3.49 5.50
N THR A 27 -30.80 -2.90 4.65
CA THR A 27 -30.73 -3.22 3.22
C THR A 27 -29.32 -3.62 2.82
N GLU A 28 -29.19 -4.41 1.75
CA GLU A 28 -27.89 -4.83 1.24
C GLU A 28 -27.03 -3.63 0.84
N ARG A 29 -27.62 -2.60 0.23
CA ARG A 29 -26.92 -1.35 -0.08
C ARG A 29 -26.36 -0.68 1.17
N LYS A 30 -27.16 -0.54 2.24
CA LYS A 30 -26.69 0.06 3.51
C LYS A 30 -25.60 -0.77 4.15
N LYS A 31 -25.68 -2.10 4.04
CA LYS A 31 -24.66 -3.02 4.52
C LYS A 31 -23.33 -2.84 3.78
N VAL A 32 -23.37 -2.74 2.46
CA VAL A 32 -22.19 -2.43 1.63
C VAL A 32 -21.60 -1.07 2.00
N GLU A 33 -22.42 -0.02 2.06
CA GLU A 33 -21.97 1.34 2.43
C GLU A 33 -21.30 1.35 3.82
N ALA A 34 -21.92 0.70 4.80
CA ALA A 34 -21.37 0.60 6.16
C ALA A 34 -20.06 -0.19 6.18
N TYR A 35 -19.98 -1.29 5.44
CA TYR A 35 -18.78 -2.11 5.34
C TYR A 35 -17.60 -1.31 4.75
N ILE A 36 -17.82 -0.63 3.61
CA ILE A 36 -16.81 0.19 2.93
C ILE A 36 -16.34 1.33 3.83
N ARG A 37 -17.24 1.97 4.57
CA ARG A 37 -16.91 3.07 5.49
C ARG A 37 -15.90 2.68 6.58
N GLY A 38 -15.90 1.42 7.01
CA GLY A 38 -14.95 0.91 8.00
C GLY A 38 -13.67 0.31 7.42
N LEU A 39 -13.48 0.30 6.09
CA LEU A 39 -12.22 -0.13 5.48
C LEU A 39 -11.12 0.91 5.68
N SER A 40 -9.87 0.46 5.67
CA SER A 40 -8.70 1.34 5.67
C SER A 40 -8.61 2.14 4.37
N GLU A 41 -8.16 3.40 4.47
CA GLU A 41 -8.16 4.35 3.36
C GLU A 41 -7.42 3.84 2.10
N ASN A 42 -6.37 3.04 2.31
CA ASN A 42 -5.60 2.42 1.25
C ASN A 42 -6.38 1.41 0.38
N ILE A 43 -7.51 0.87 0.83
CA ILE A 43 -8.36 -0.11 0.14
C ILE A 43 -9.71 0.53 -0.18
N LYS A 44 -10.22 1.35 0.74
CA LYS A 44 -11.55 1.98 0.67
C LYS A 44 -11.80 2.70 -0.65
N GLY A 45 -10.85 3.49 -1.14
CA GLY A 45 -10.99 4.22 -2.40
C GLY A 45 -11.27 3.29 -3.59
N GLU A 46 -10.44 2.25 -3.74
CA GLU A 46 -10.54 1.29 -4.85
C GLU A 46 -11.83 0.45 -4.78
N VAL A 47 -12.25 0.04 -3.57
CA VAL A 47 -13.52 -0.67 -3.37
C VAL A 47 -14.71 0.24 -3.65
N THR A 48 -14.64 1.52 -3.26
CA THR A 48 -15.71 2.50 -3.51
C THR A 48 -15.91 2.73 -5.01
N SER A 49 -14.81 2.94 -5.76
CA SER A 49 -14.86 3.15 -7.21
C SER A 49 -15.35 1.94 -8.00
N SER A 50 -15.26 0.74 -7.42
CA SER A 50 -15.73 -0.50 -8.05
C SER A 50 -17.23 -0.75 -7.84
N GLU A 51 -17.90 0.07 -7.03
CA GLU A 51 -19.36 0.04 -6.79
C GLU A 51 -19.93 -1.38 -6.57
N PRO A 52 -19.48 -2.11 -5.53
CA PRO A 52 -19.91 -3.49 -5.33
C PRO A 52 -21.40 -3.56 -5.02
N ALA A 53 -22.13 -4.35 -5.82
CA ALA A 53 -23.57 -4.55 -5.64
C ALA A 53 -23.95 -5.35 -4.38
N THR A 54 -23.01 -6.11 -3.78
CA THR A 54 -23.26 -6.97 -2.62
C THR A 54 -22.09 -6.93 -1.64
N LEU A 55 -22.37 -7.24 -0.37
CA LEU A 55 -21.34 -7.30 0.68
C LEU A 55 -20.25 -8.32 0.32
N SER A 56 -20.63 -9.50 -0.19
CA SER A 56 -19.67 -10.54 -0.57
C SER A 56 -18.71 -10.07 -1.67
N LYS A 57 -19.18 -9.24 -2.62
CA LYS A 57 -18.30 -8.61 -3.62
C LYS A 57 -17.34 -7.62 -2.96
N ALA A 58 -17.84 -6.75 -2.08
CA ALA A 58 -17.01 -5.79 -1.34
C ALA A 58 -15.92 -6.48 -0.50
N VAL A 59 -16.27 -7.56 0.21
CA VAL A 59 -15.34 -8.38 1.02
C VAL A 59 -14.26 -9.00 0.14
N ARG A 60 -14.64 -9.65 -0.96
CA ARG A 60 -13.68 -10.27 -1.89
C ARG A 60 -12.71 -9.26 -2.47
N MET A 61 -13.20 -8.11 -2.92
CA MET A 61 -12.33 -7.05 -3.45
C MET A 61 -11.36 -6.53 -2.38
N ALA A 62 -11.85 -6.26 -1.17
CA ALA A 62 -10.98 -5.81 -0.07
C ALA A 62 -9.85 -6.81 0.24
N HIS A 63 -10.16 -8.11 0.23
CA HIS A 63 -9.17 -9.17 0.43
C HIS A 63 -8.12 -9.21 -0.69
N THR A 64 -8.56 -9.24 -1.94
CA THR A 64 -7.65 -9.25 -3.11
C THR A 64 -6.73 -8.03 -3.12
N LEU A 65 -7.26 -6.84 -2.80
CA LEU A 65 -6.47 -5.61 -2.74
C LEU A 65 -5.43 -5.63 -1.63
N MET A 66 -5.76 -6.20 -0.46
CA MET A 66 -4.81 -6.40 0.62
C MET A 66 -3.66 -7.33 0.19
N GLU A 67 -3.99 -8.48 -0.40
CA GLU A 67 -3.00 -9.45 -0.88
C GLU A 67 -2.06 -8.83 -1.93
N GLN A 68 -2.62 -8.07 -2.88
CA GLN A 68 -1.84 -7.37 -3.90
C GLN A 68 -0.86 -6.37 -3.28
N LYS A 69 -1.29 -5.59 -2.27
CA LYS A 69 -0.42 -4.61 -1.60
C LYS A 69 0.68 -5.30 -0.77
N VAL A 70 0.36 -6.39 -0.08
CA VAL A 70 1.36 -7.20 0.65
C VAL A 70 2.40 -7.77 -0.31
N LYS A 71 1.95 -8.35 -1.43
CA LYS A 71 2.83 -8.89 -2.47
C LYS A 71 3.73 -7.82 -3.07
N ALA A 72 3.17 -6.67 -3.48
CA ALA A 72 3.94 -5.56 -4.04
C ALA A 72 4.98 -5.00 -3.05
N LYS A 73 4.69 -5.01 -1.75
CA LYS A 73 5.66 -4.61 -0.72
C LYS A 73 6.80 -5.62 -0.60
N ALA A 74 6.49 -6.91 -0.58
CA ALA A 74 7.50 -7.98 -0.51
C ALA A 74 8.43 -7.95 -1.74
N GLU A 75 7.88 -7.72 -2.93
CA GLU A 75 8.66 -7.58 -4.17
C GLU A 75 9.61 -6.37 -4.13
N ARG A 76 9.13 -5.20 -3.70
CA ARG A 76 10.00 -4.02 -3.52
C ARG A 76 11.11 -4.23 -2.50
N GLU A 77 10.83 -4.96 -1.42
CA GLU A 77 11.84 -5.30 -0.41
C GLU A 77 12.89 -6.27 -0.95
N ALA A 78 12.49 -7.26 -1.75
CA ALA A 78 13.40 -8.18 -2.43
C ALA A 78 14.30 -7.44 -3.43
N ASP A 79 13.72 -6.57 -4.26
CA ASP A 79 14.46 -5.74 -5.22
C ASP A 79 15.46 -4.81 -4.55
N ASN A 80 15.06 -4.15 -3.46
CA ASN A 80 15.96 -3.28 -2.70
C ASN A 80 17.13 -4.06 -2.09
N LYS A 81 16.91 -5.29 -1.62
CA LYS A 81 17.97 -6.17 -1.12
C LYS A 81 18.92 -6.59 -2.26
N LYS A 82 18.41 -6.93 -3.44
CA LYS A 82 19.21 -7.28 -4.62
C LYS A 82 20.12 -6.13 -5.05
N ARG A 83 19.57 -4.92 -5.22
CA ARG A 83 20.37 -3.73 -5.59
C ARG A 83 21.44 -3.41 -4.54
N LYS A 84 21.14 -3.62 -3.25
CA LYS A 84 22.10 -3.41 -2.17
C LYS A 84 23.27 -4.41 -2.26
N TRP A 85 22.99 -5.69 -2.53
CA TRP A 85 24.01 -6.72 -2.73
C TRP A 85 24.91 -6.43 -3.95
N GLU A 86 24.33 -6.04 -5.08
CA GLU A 86 25.07 -5.64 -6.28
C GLU A 86 26.02 -4.46 -6.02
N ASN A 87 25.60 -3.46 -5.21
CA ASN A 87 26.46 -2.35 -4.80
C ASN A 87 27.64 -2.79 -3.91
N PHE A 88 27.48 -3.84 -3.08
CA PHE A 88 28.59 -4.36 -2.27
C PHE A 88 29.56 -5.22 -3.08
N GLN A 89 29.08 -5.96 -4.08
CA GLN A 89 29.94 -6.78 -4.95
C GLN A 89 30.67 -5.96 -6.02
N GLY A 90 30.13 -4.81 -6.43
CA GLY A 90 30.79 -3.89 -7.37
C GLY A 90 32.07 -3.22 -6.84
N GLY A 91 32.42 -3.42 -5.55
CA GLY A 91 33.63 -2.88 -4.93
C GLY A 91 34.80 -3.86 -4.85
N SER A 92 34.72 -5.04 -5.47
CA SER A 92 35.80 -6.04 -5.41
C SER A 92 35.97 -6.79 -6.73
N SER A 93 36.38 -6.07 -7.77
CA SER A 93 37.15 -6.64 -8.87
C SER A 93 38.54 -6.02 -8.87
N SER A 94 39.47 -6.67 -8.17
CA SER A 94 40.90 -6.51 -8.41
C SER A 94 41.21 -7.03 -9.80
N GLY A 95 41.22 -6.13 -10.78
CA GLY A 95 41.62 -6.41 -12.16
C GLY A 95 42.01 -5.09 -12.82
N GLY A 96 43.31 -4.85 -12.92
CA GLY A 96 43.89 -3.62 -13.43
C GLY A 96 43.40 -3.27 -14.84
N GLY A 97 43.21 -1.97 -15.06
CA GLY A 97 42.77 -1.44 -16.35
C GLY A 97 42.67 0.08 -16.29
N ASN A 98 43.82 0.74 -16.33
CA ASN A 98 43.97 2.17 -16.56
C ASN A 98 43.11 2.60 -17.76
N ASN A 99 42.28 3.65 -17.66
CA ASN A 99 41.98 4.58 -18.76
C ASN A 99 41.14 5.78 -18.28
N ASN A 100 41.75 6.96 -18.41
CA ASN A 100 41.15 8.29 -18.35
C ASN A 100 39.97 8.43 -19.31
N SER A 101 38.82 8.93 -18.84
CA SER A 101 37.99 9.83 -19.66
C SER A 101 37.00 10.66 -18.83
N LYS A 102 37.32 11.96 -18.77
CA LYS A 102 36.42 13.13 -18.74
C LYS A 102 35.13 13.02 -17.92
N ARG A 103 35.23 13.52 -16.69
CA ARG A 103 34.10 13.91 -15.84
C ARG A 103 33.56 15.27 -16.29
N ASN A 104 32.43 15.27 -17.00
CA ASN A 104 31.58 16.45 -17.08
C ASN A 104 30.11 16.01 -17.10
N LYS A 105 29.43 16.22 -15.97
CA LYS A 105 28.01 16.55 -15.99
C LYS A 105 27.61 17.23 -14.69
N ASN A 106 27.33 18.52 -14.84
CA ASN A 106 26.80 19.44 -13.85
C ASN A 106 25.57 18.83 -13.18
N ASN A 107 25.61 18.74 -11.85
CA ASN A 107 24.49 18.31 -11.04
C ASN A 107 23.76 19.56 -10.55
N TYR A 108 22.74 20.00 -11.28
CA TYR A 108 21.79 20.99 -10.76
C TYR A 108 20.84 20.28 -9.80
N ASN A 109 21.15 20.36 -8.50
CA ASN A 109 20.25 19.97 -7.42
C ASN A 109 19.90 21.23 -6.63
N ASN A 110 18.84 21.93 -7.05
CA ASN A 110 18.19 22.95 -6.22
C ASN A 110 16.95 22.31 -5.58
N ASN A 111 17.15 21.67 -4.42
CA ASN A 111 16.07 21.39 -3.50
C ASN A 111 15.98 22.56 -2.51
N ARG A 112 15.22 23.59 -2.86
CA ARG A 112 14.94 24.70 -1.93
C ARG A 112 13.75 24.30 -1.07
N ASN A 113 14.11 23.73 0.07
CA ASN A 113 13.28 23.52 1.23
C ASN A 113 12.68 24.87 1.66
N ASN A 114 11.34 24.96 1.78
CA ASN A 114 10.70 26.05 2.50
C ASN A 114 9.60 25.47 3.37
N ASN A 115 10.00 25.19 4.61
CA ASN A 115 9.10 25.16 5.75
C ASN A 115 9.25 26.51 6.45
N GLN A 116 8.26 27.38 6.34
CA GLN A 116 8.07 28.50 7.27
C GLN A 116 6.61 28.55 7.70
N ASN A 117 6.47 28.24 8.99
CA ASN A 117 5.33 28.42 9.85
C ASN A 117 4.99 29.93 10.01
N GLN A 118 3.90 30.23 10.75
CA GLN A 118 3.41 31.54 11.24
C GLN A 118 2.42 32.24 10.26
N TYR A 119 1.17 32.57 10.58
CA TYR A 119 0.41 32.71 11.84
C TYR A 119 -1.00 32.11 11.69
#